data_AF-A0A929VPU4-F1
#
_entry.id   AF-A0A929VPU4-F1
#
_cell.length_a   1.000
_cell.length_b   1.000
_cell.length_c   1.000
_cell.angle_alpha   90.00
_cell.angle_beta   90.00
_cell.angle_gamma   90.00
#
_symmetry.space_group_name_H-M   'P 1'
#
loop_
_entity.id
_entity.type
_entity.pdbx_description
1 polymer ?
#
loop_
_entity_poly.entity_id
_entity_poly.type
_entity_poly.pdbx_seq_one_letter_code
_entity_poly.pdbx_strand_id
1 'polypeptide(L)'
;MAKKEIMTDLWVYDMLKEIGVQNDFSAQGSNIREIDEALETASKKGTGNVGFPEYVGVINDFLVVIEDKASLNKHLKRDENDLISEDVKSVTDYAVNGALFYGKHLAKHTTYKKIIAIGVSGNVKNHRISPLFVDERGGYKELDDVETFISFSANNINEYYEREILEVKTNDELKTEELLKVARSLHEDLRNYGNLEDKNKPLIVSGILLALSEIEHKNFDISDLIGDKIRTDGSKIYKAIEDNLKRANVSPEVKRDKLLNQFN
;
A
#
# COMPACT_ATOMS: atom_id res chain seq x y z
N MET A 1 -3.41 1.71 -31.22
CA MET A 1 -3.79 1.75 -29.81
C MET A 1 -5.20 2.31 -29.69
N ALA A 2 -6.11 1.61 -29.03
CA ALA A 2 -7.49 2.07 -28.90
C ALA A 2 -7.55 3.26 -27.93
N LYS A 3 -8.48 4.22 -28.12
CA LYS A 3 -8.63 5.39 -27.23
C LYS A 3 -8.72 5.05 -25.73
N LYS A 4 -9.20 3.84 -25.40
CA LYS A 4 -9.33 3.38 -24.01
C LYS A 4 -7.99 2.93 -23.42
N GLU A 5 -7.11 2.32 -24.21
CA GLU A 5 -5.76 1.91 -23.76
C GLU A 5 -4.97 3.15 -23.38
N ILE A 6 -4.93 4.18 -24.25
CA ILE A 6 -4.26 5.46 -23.96
C ILE A 6 -4.71 6.08 -22.61
N MET A 7 -5.99 5.96 -22.26
CA MET A 7 -6.49 6.47 -20.97
C MET A 7 -6.04 5.62 -19.78
N THR A 8 -5.89 4.31 -19.97
CA THR A 8 -5.33 3.41 -18.95
C THR A 8 -3.84 3.70 -18.77
N ASP A 9 -3.07 3.82 -19.86
CA ASP A 9 -1.65 4.16 -19.82
C ASP A 9 -1.40 5.47 -19.03
N LEU A 10 -2.20 6.52 -19.30
CA LEU A 10 -2.10 7.81 -18.60
C LEU A 10 -2.46 7.68 -17.12
N TRP A 11 -3.46 6.86 -16.79
CA TRP A 11 -3.84 6.63 -15.40
C TRP A 11 -2.76 5.86 -14.63
N VAL A 12 -2.14 4.85 -15.25
CA VAL A 12 -0.97 4.15 -14.69
C VAL A 12 0.18 5.13 -14.44
N TYR A 13 0.42 6.05 -15.38
CA TYR A 13 1.42 7.10 -15.19
C TYR A 13 1.07 8.05 -14.03
N ASP A 14 -0.20 8.39 -13.83
CA ASP A 14 -0.62 9.18 -12.68
C ASP A 14 -0.40 8.44 -11.35
N MET A 15 -0.60 7.12 -11.29
CA MET A 15 -0.23 6.32 -10.10
C MET A 15 1.28 6.36 -9.82
N LEU A 16 2.12 6.33 -10.86
CA LEU A 16 3.57 6.49 -10.70
C LEU A 16 3.93 7.89 -10.16
N LYS A 17 3.20 8.95 -10.54
CA LYS A 17 3.38 10.30 -9.99
C LYS A 17 2.97 10.39 -8.52
N GLU A 18 1.88 9.73 -8.14
CA GLU A 18 1.38 9.75 -6.76
C GLU A 18 2.42 9.22 -5.77
N ILE A 19 3.23 8.24 -6.19
CA ILE A 19 4.33 7.70 -5.38
C ILE A 19 5.69 8.36 -5.65
N GLY A 20 5.74 9.36 -6.54
CA GLY A 20 6.92 10.19 -6.81
C GLY A 20 8.03 9.53 -7.62
N VAL A 21 7.77 8.43 -8.33
CA VAL A 21 8.80 7.66 -9.08
C VAL A 21 8.67 7.80 -10.60
N GLN A 22 7.79 8.67 -11.09
CA GLN A 22 7.49 8.81 -12.52
C GLN A 22 8.72 9.11 -13.41
N ASN A 23 9.77 9.71 -12.83
CA ASN A 23 11.00 10.05 -13.56
C ASN A 23 11.96 8.85 -13.67
N ASP A 24 11.75 7.80 -12.88
CA ASP A 24 12.54 6.57 -12.87
C ASP A 24 12.00 5.55 -13.90
N PHE A 25 10.86 5.86 -14.54
CA PHE A 25 10.21 5.02 -15.53
C PHE A 25 10.27 5.63 -16.94
N SER A 26 10.38 4.74 -17.92
CA SER A 26 10.32 5.03 -19.34
C SER A 26 9.12 4.29 -19.94
N ALA A 27 8.39 4.95 -20.84
CA ALA A 27 7.29 4.34 -21.57
C ALA A 27 7.80 3.71 -22.87
N GLN A 28 7.30 2.53 -23.23
CA GLN A 28 7.60 1.86 -24.51
C GLN A 28 9.09 1.68 -24.81
N GLY A 29 9.89 1.32 -23.80
CA GLY A 29 11.34 1.19 -23.91
C GLY A 29 12.03 1.67 -22.64
N SER A 30 13.36 1.77 -22.63
CA SER A 30 14.10 2.25 -21.46
C SER A 30 15.20 3.24 -21.84
N ASN A 31 15.40 4.26 -21.00
CA ASN A 31 16.60 5.10 -21.07
C ASN A 31 17.83 4.44 -20.39
N ILE A 32 17.64 3.32 -19.69
CA ILE A 32 18.71 2.54 -19.08
C ILE A 32 19.23 1.58 -20.14
N ARG A 33 20.46 1.81 -20.62
CA ARG A 33 21.08 1.07 -21.73
C ARG A 33 20.95 -0.44 -21.62
N GLU A 34 21.21 -1.01 -20.44
CA GLU A 34 21.13 -2.45 -20.21
C GLU A 34 19.70 -3.00 -20.43
N ILE A 35 18.68 -2.27 -19.97
CA ILE A 35 17.28 -2.65 -20.13
C ILE A 35 16.86 -2.46 -21.60
N ASP A 36 17.30 -1.38 -22.24
CA ASP A 36 17.00 -1.09 -23.64
C ASP A 36 17.56 -2.17 -24.57
N GLU A 37 18.85 -2.52 -24.40
CA GLU A 37 19.51 -3.61 -25.13
C GLU A 37 18.79 -4.97 -24.90
N ALA A 38 18.32 -5.23 -23.68
CA ALA A 38 17.54 -6.43 -23.39
C ALA A 38 16.19 -6.44 -24.14
N LEU A 39 15.51 -5.29 -24.24
CA LEU A 39 14.21 -5.17 -24.89
C LEU A 39 14.27 -5.29 -26.42
N GLU A 40 15.43 -5.13 -27.06
CA GLU A 40 15.59 -5.24 -28.53
C GLU A 40 15.13 -6.59 -29.10
N THR A 41 15.07 -7.63 -28.28
CA THR A 41 14.64 -8.98 -28.68
C THR A 41 13.37 -9.46 -27.97
N ALA A 42 12.69 -8.57 -27.22
CA ALA A 42 11.59 -8.89 -26.32
C ALA A 42 10.19 -8.77 -26.97
N SER A 43 10.05 -9.05 -28.26
CA SER A 43 8.73 -9.02 -28.92
C SER A 43 7.80 -10.11 -28.36
N LYS A 44 6.64 -9.71 -27.82
CA LYS A 44 5.57 -10.63 -27.36
C LYS A 44 5.09 -11.62 -28.42
N LYS A 45 5.33 -11.31 -29.71
CA LYS A 45 4.99 -12.19 -30.83
C LYS A 45 6.05 -13.27 -31.10
N GLY A 46 7.13 -13.31 -30.33
CA GLY A 46 8.23 -14.27 -30.49
C GLY A 46 9.06 -14.05 -31.76
N THR A 47 9.05 -12.83 -32.31
CA THR A 47 9.69 -12.53 -33.60
C THR A 47 11.17 -12.17 -33.48
N GLY A 48 11.72 -12.09 -32.27
CA GLY A 48 13.09 -11.58 -32.02
C GLY A 48 13.27 -10.09 -32.31
N ASN A 49 12.18 -9.34 -32.46
CA ASN A 49 12.19 -7.89 -32.61
C ASN A 49 12.01 -7.20 -31.25
N VAL A 50 12.08 -5.88 -31.28
CA VAL A 50 11.92 -5.01 -30.10
C VAL A 50 10.59 -5.27 -29.39
N GLY A 51 10.66 -5.34 -28.06
CA GLY A 51 9.53 -5.34 -27.15
C GLY A 51 9.24 -3.95 -26.60
N PHE A 52 7.96 -3.67 -26.36
CA PHE A 52 7.48 -2.39 -25.88
C PHE A 52 6.58 -2.63 -24.66
N PRO A 53 7.16 -2.80 -23.45
CA PRO A 53 6.38 -2.74 -22.22
C PRO A 53 5.71 -1.36 -22.11
N GLU A 54 4.52 -1.29 -21.50
CA GLU A 54 3.87 0.01 -21.29
C GLU A 54 4.75 0.94 -20.44
N TYR A 55 5.29 0.44 -19.33
CA TYR A 55 6.32 1.14 -18.56
C TYR A 55 7.40 0.20 -18.03
N VAL A 56 8.64 0.67 -17.97
CA VAL A 56 9.74 0.00 -17.29
C VAL A 56 10.60 1.02 -16.55
N GLY A 57 11.02 0.67 -15.34
CA GLY A 57 11.81 1.56 -14.50
C GLY A 57 12.59 0.80 -13.44
N VAL A 58 13.40 1.53 -12.70
CA VAL A 58 14.20 0.97 -11.60
C VAL A 58 13.97 1.80 -10.34
N ILE A 59 13.53 1.15 -9.27
CA ILE A 59 13.31 1.77 -7.97
C ILE A 59 14.25 1.09 -6.99
N ASN A 60 15.20 1.83 -6.42
CA ASN A 60 16.32 1.27 -5.66
C ASN A 60 17.05 0.19 -6.48
N ASP A 61 17.06 -1.07 -6.05
CA ASP A 61 17.64 -2.21 -6.76
C ASP A 61 16.59 -3.11 -7.45
N PHE A 62 15.33 -2.67 -7.49
CA PHE A 62 14.23 -3.40 -8.12
C PHE A 62 14.02 -2.90 -9.55
N LEU A 63 14.09 -3.81 -10.52
CA LEU A 63 13.55 -3.57 -11.85
C LEU A 63 12.03 -3.76 -11.79
N VAL A 64 11.29 -2.77 -12.26
CA VAL A 64 9.82 -2.83 -12.32
C VAL A 64 9.39 -2.73 -13.77
N VAL A 65 8.57 -3.68 -14.21
CA VAL A 65 7.94 -3.66 -15.54
C VAL A 65 6.44 -3.73 -15.41
N ILE A 66 5.74 -2.87 -16.14
CA ILE A 66 4.29 -2.71 -16.04
C ILE A 66 3.68 -2.95 -17.40
N GLU A 67 2.63 -3.76 -17.40
CA GLU A 67 1.75 -3.96 -18.53
C GLU A 67 0.31 -3.66 -18.15
N ASP A 68 -0.43 -3.05 -19.06
CA ASP A 68 -1.82 -2.70 -18.80
C ASP A 68 -2.81 -3.05 -19.92
N LYS A 69 -4.08 -3.18 -19.54
CA LYS A 69 -5.21 -3.39 -20.45
C LYS A 69 -6.43 -2.62 -19.98
N ALA A 70 -7.13 -1.94 -20.88
CA ALA A 70 -8.33 -1.16 -20.52
C ALA A 70 -9.53 -2.00 -19.98
N SER A 71 -9.52 -3.33 -20.17
CA SER A 71 -10.63 -4.21 -19.81
C SER A 71 -10.24 -5.18 -18.71
N LEU A 72 -11.02 -5.26 -17.63
CA LEU A 72 -10.85 -6.24 -16.56
C LEU A 72 -10.91 -7.70 -17.05
N ASN A 73 -11.66 -7.97 -18.13
CA ASN A 73 -11.71 -9.31 -18.73
C ASN A 73 -10.39 -9.72 -19.41
N LYS A 74 -9.48 -8.76 -19.60
CA LYS A 74 -8.15 -8.94 -20.17
C LYS A 74 -7.07 -8.78 -19.09
N HIS A 75 -7.41 -9.03 -17.82
CA HIS A 75 -6.45 -8.94 -16.71
C HIS A 75 -5.46 -10.11 -16.71
N LEU A 76 -5.97 -11.34 -16.64
CA LEU A 76 -5.18 -12.56 -16.51
C LEU A 76 -5.84 -13.70 -17.29
N LYS A 77 -5.03 -14.48 -18.00
CA LYS A 77 -5.43 -15.75 -18.61
C LYS A 77 -4.61 -16.90 -18.04
N ARG A 78 -5.29 -17.93 -17.53
CA ARG A 78 -4.67 -19.17 -17.06
C ARG A 78 -4.75 -20.29 -18.10
N ASP A 79 -3.79 -21.22 -18.02
CA ASP A 79 -3.74 -22.45 -18.80
C ASP A 79 -4.54 -23.59 -18.13
N GLU A 80 -4.39 -24.81 -18.63
CA GLU A 80 -5.09 -26.00 -18.10
C GLU A 80 -4.58 -26.47 -16.73
N ASN A 81 -3.39 -26.05 -16.31
CA ASN A 81 -2.78 -26.37 -15.02
C ASN A 81 -2.99 -25.25 -13.99
N ASP A 82 -3.85 -24.27 -14.30
CA ASP A 82 -4.10 -23.07 -13.49
C ASP A 82 -2.86 -22.16 -13.34
N LEU A 83 -1.88 -22.27 -14.25
CA LEU A 83 -0.71 -21.38 -14.32
C LEU A 83 -0.99 -20.20 -15.25
N ILE A 84 -0.20 -19.13 -15.13
CA ILE A 84 -0.31 -17.97 -16.03
C ILE A 84 0.08 -18.42 -17.44
N SER A 85 -0.84 -18.33 -18.41
CA SER A 85 -0.61 -18.83 -19.77
C SER A 85 0.46 -18.02 -20.49
N GLU A 86 1.49 -18.69 -21.02
CA GLU A 86 2.62 -18.06 -21.71
C GLU A 86 2.51 -18.15 -23.25
N ASP A 87 1.37 -18.61 -23.78
CA ASP A 87 1.14 -18.62 -25.21
C ASP A 87 1.08 -17.18 -25.77
N VAL A 88 1.50 -17.02 -27.03
CA VAL A 88 1.63 -15.70 -27.69
C VAL A 88 0.33 -14.88 -27.61
N LYS A 89 -0.84 -15.52 -27.73
CA LYS A 89 -2.11 -14.82 -27.68
C LYS A 89 -2.37 -14.30 -26.27
N SER A 90 -2.17 -15.13 -25.25
CA SER A 90 -2.36 -14.71 -23.85
C SER A 90 -1.37 -13.62 -23.45
N VAL A 91 -0.09 -13.76 -23.78
CA VAL A 91 0.95 -12.75 -23.51
C VAL A 91 0.64 -11.41 -24.17
N THR A 92 0.10 -11.43 -25.39
CA THR A 92 -0.24 -10.19 -26.11
C THR A 92 -1.52 -9.54 -25.59
N ASP A 93 -2.53 -10.36 -25.25
CA ASP A 93 -3.88 -9.88 -24.98
C ASP A 93 -4.15 -9.56 -23.51
N TYR A 94 -3.37 -10.08 -22.56
CA TYR A 94 -3.66 -9.98 -21.13
C TYR A 94 -2.54 -9.28 -20.35
N ALA A 95 -2.93 -8.41 -19.41
CA ALA A 95 -2.00 -7.55 -18.67
C ALA A 95 -0.96 -8.34 -17.86
N VAL A 96 -1.41 -9.24 -16.99
CA VAL A 96 -0.51 -10.02 -16.12
C VAL A 96 0.38 -10.96 -16.92
N ASN A 97 -0.15 -11.56 -17.99
CA ASN A 97 0.61 -12.44 -18.88
C ASN A 97 1.72 -11.68 -19.62
N GLY A 98 1.42 -10.48 -20.13
CA GLY A 98 2.40 -9.58 -20.74
C GLY A 98 3.48 -9.14 -19.74
N ALA A 99 3.07 -8.78 -18.52
CA ALA A 99 3.98 -8.37 -17.45
C ALA A 99 4.97 -9.51 -17.12
N LEU A 100 4.46 -10.73 -16.93
CA LEU A 100 5.30 -11.91 -16.65
C LEU A 100 6.28 -12.20 -17.78
N PHE A 101 5.82 -12.12 -19.04
CA PHE A 101 6.68 -12.32 -20.21
C PHE A 101 7.87 -11.35 -20.18
N TYR A 102 7.62 -10.06 -19.97
CA TYR A 102 8.71 -9.09 -19.85
C TYR A 102 9.57 -9.30 -18.61
N GLY A 103 8.96 -9.61 -17.47
CA GLY A 103 9.70 -9.89 -16.23
C GLY A 103 10.71 -11.03 -16.42
N LYS A 104 10.28 -12.15 -17.02
CA LYS A 104 11.16 -13.29 -17.34
C LYS A 104 12.23 -12.94 -18.38
N HIS A 105 11.87 -12.18 -19.41
CA HIS A 105 12.83 -11.75 -20.42
C HIS A 105 13.93 -10.88 -19.79
N LEU A 106 13.54 -9.88 -18.99
CA LEU A 106 14.48 -8.98 -18.31
C LEU A 106 15.34 -9.73 -17.28
N ALA A 107 14.79 -10.71 -16.56
CA ALA A 107 15.56 -11.56 -15.65
C ALA A 107 16.71 -12.29 -16.34
N LYS A 108 16.46 -12.77 -17.57
CA LYS A 108 17.44 -13.54 -18.34
C LYS A 108 18.47 -12.66 -19.03
N HIS A 109 18.10 -11.42 -19.37
CA HIS A 109 18.86 -10.55 -20.28
C HIS A 109 19.44 -9.31 -19.58
N THR A 110 19.29 -9.18 -18.27
CA THR A 110 19.87 -8.11 -17.45
C THR A 110 20.54 -8.67 -16.19
N THR A 111 21.23 -7.82 -15.44
CA THR A 111 21.89 -8.14 -14.17
C THR A 111 20.99 -7.99 -12.95
N TYR A 112 19.76 -7.50 -13.13
CA TYR A 112 18.78 -7.32 -12.07
C TYR A 112 18.29 -8.67 -11.53
N LYS A 113 18.28 -8.80 -10.20
CA LYS A 113 17.86 -10.03 -9.49
C LYS A 113 16.50 -9.92 -8.82
N LYS A 114 16.00 -8.70 -8.68
CA LYS A 114 14.71 -8.40 -8.08
C LYS A 114 13.84 -7.72 -9.12
N ILE A 115 12.94 -8.49 -9.72
CA ILE A 115 12.06 -7.98 -10.76
C ILE A 115 10.62 -8.04 -10.26
N ILE A 116 9.93 -6.91 -10.31
CA ILE A 116 8.50 -6.82 -10.05
C ILE A 116 7.79 -6.58 -11.38
N ALA A 117 7.03 -7.58 -11.82
CA ALA A 117 6.18 -7.49 -12.99
C ALA A 117 4.74 -7.18 -12.56
N ILE A 118 4.16 -6.09 -13.05
CA ILE A 118 2.84 -5.62 -12.62
C ILE A 118 1.88 -5.64 -13.80
N GLY A 119 0.80 -6.41 -13.67
CA GLY A 119 -0.33 -6.36 -14.59
C GLY A 119 -1.44 -5.45 -14.06
N VAL A 120 -1.81 -4.44 -14.82
CA VAL A 120 -2.91 -3.51 -14.49
C VAL A 120 -4.05 -3.70 -15.48
N SER A 121 -5.30 -3.67 -15.01
CA SER A 121 -6.42 -3.52 -15.93
C SER A 121 -7.53 -2.64 -15.42
N GLY A 122 -8.29 -2.05 -16.34
CA GLY A 122 -9.44 -1.19 -16.03
C GLY A 122 -9.10 0.30 -16.06
N ASN A 123 -9.66 1.04 -15.10
CA ASN A 123 -9.54 2.50 -14.99
C ASN A 123 -9.71 2.95 -13.53
N VAL A 124 -9.50 4.24 -13.26
CA VAL A 124 -9.64 4.92 -11.95
C VAL A 124 -10.82 4.45 -11.08
N LYS A 125 -11.97 4.12 -11.67
CA LYS A 125 -13.17 3.73 -10.89
C LYS A 125 -13.26 2.23 -10.60
N ASN A 126 -12.71 1.42 -11.48
CA ASN A 126 -12.81 -0.03 -11.41
C ASN A 126 -11.60 -0.63 -12.11
N HIS A 127 -10.66 -1.11 -11.31
CA HIS A 127 -9.38 -1.61 -11.74
C HIS A 127 -8.97 -2.85 -10.96
N ARG A 128 -7.90 -3.47 -11.44
CA ARG A 128 -7.20 -4.55 -10.76
C ARG A 128 -5.72 -4.41 -11.02
N ILE A 129 -4.90 -4.56 -9.98
CA ILE A 129 -3.44 -4.50 -10.06
C ILE A 129 -2.91 -5.78 -9.43
N SER A 130 -2.26 -6.62 -10.23
CA SER A 130 -1.66 -7.87 -9.76
C SER A 130 -0.15 -7.81 -9.95
N PRO A 131 0.62 -7.71 -8.87
CA PRO A 131 2.07 -7.79 -8.91
C PRO A 131 2.54 -9.26 -8.91
N LEU A 132 3.68 -9.48 -9.56
CA LEU A 132 4.41 -10.73 -9.60
C LEU A 132 5.86 -10.42 -9.24
N PHE A 133 6.48 -11.27 -8.42
CA PHE A 133 7.93 -11.27 -8.29
C PHE A 133 8.54 -12.26 -9.29
N VAL A 134 9.60 -11.86 -9.98
CA VAL A 134 10.39 -12.73 -10.87
C VAL A 134 11.84 -12.74 -10.38
N ASP A 135 12.37 -13.94 -10.15
CA ASP A 135 13.76 -14.14 -9.73
C ASP A 135 14.74 -14.17 -10.92
N GLU A 136 16.05 -14.15 -10.66
CA GLU A 136 17.07 -14.17 -11.72
C GLU A 136 17.08 -15.43 -12.60
N ARG A 137 16.35 -16.48 -12.20
CA ARG A 137 16.23 -17.75 -12.94
C ARG A 137 14.94 -17.81 -13.77
N GLY A 138 14.10 -16.77 -13.72
CA GLY A 138 12.80 -16.71 -14.38
C GLY A 138 11.71 -17.49 -13.65
N GLY A 139 11.96 -17.94 -12.42
CA GLY A 139 10.92 -18.38 -11.49
C GLY A 139 10.08 -17.18 -11.07
N TYR A 140 8.78 -17.39 -10.82
CA TYR A 140 7.89 -16.31 -10.41
C TYR A 140 7.01 -16.68 -9.22
N LYS A 141 6.62 -15.67 -8.46
CA LYS A 141 5.65 -15.74 -7.35
C LYS A 141 4.51 -14.77 -7.64
N GLU A 142 3.28 -15.27 -7.62
CA GLU A 142 2.09 -14.40 -7.62
C GLU A 142 1.96 -13.74 -6.24
N LEU A 143 1.76 -12.43 -6.21
CA LEU A 143 1.57 -11.66 -4.99
C LEU A 143 0.12 -11.19 -4.89
N ASP A 144 -0.31 -10.82 -3.69
CA ASP A 144 -1.67 -10.34 -3.48
C ASP A 144 -1.96 -9.07 -4.27
N ASP A 145 -3.19 -8.97 -4.76
CA ASP A 145 -3.66 -7.79 -5.49
C ASP A 145 -3.56 -6.56 -4.59
N VAL A 146 -3.16 -5.43 -5.20
CA VAL A 146 -3.04 -4.14 -4.51
C VAL A 146 -4.00 -3.13 -5.12
N GLU A 147 -4.36 -2.11 -4.36
CA GLU A 147 -5.23 -1.02 -4.84
C GLU A 147 -4.45 0.14 -5.44
N THR A 148 -3.19 0.33 -5.04
CA THR A 148 -2.33 1.46 -5.43
C THR A 148 -0.87 1.03 -5.55
N PHE A 149 -0.01 1.90 -6.08
CA PHE A 149 1.43 1.64 -6.16
C PHE A 149 2.22 2.02 -4.90
N ILE A 150 1.56 2.40 -3.79
CA ILE A 150 2.24 2.88 -2.57
C ILE A 150 3.31 1.90 -2.07
N SER A 151 3.06 0.60 -2.14
CA SER A 151 4.00 -0.45 -1.76
C SER A 151 5.28 -0.46 -2.61
N PHE A 152 5.22 0.06 -3.84
CA PHE A 152 6.34 0.13 -4.77
C PHE A 152 7.04 1.49 -4.75
N SER A 153 6.71 2.39 -3.83
CA SER A 153 7.48 3.64 -3.65
C SER A 153 8.90 3.33 -3.16
N ALA A 154 9.84 4.26 -3.40
CA ALA A 154 11.23 4.11 -2.99
C ALA A 154 11.40 3.83 -1.47
N ASN A 155 10.48 4.32 -0.64
CA ASN A 155 10.49 4.11 0.81
C ASN A 155 9.92 2.75 1.24
N ASN A 156 8.98 2.19 0.47
CA ASN A 156 8.21 1.00 0.89
C ASN A 156 8.63 -0.30 0.19
N ILE A 157 9.25 -0.22 -1.00
CA ILE A 157 9.51 -1.39 -1.85
C ILE A 157 10.43 -2.43 -1.19
N ASN A 158 11.39 -2.00 -0.36
CA ASN A 158 12.24 -2.90 0.39
C ASN A 158 11.46 -3.68 1.46
N GLU A 159 10.60 -2.99 2.23
CA GLU A 159 9.75 -3.63 3.24
C GLU A 159 8.75 -4.59 2.58
N TYR A 160 8.13 -4.17 1.47
CA TYR A 160 7.24 -5.01 0.68
C TYR A 160 7.95 -6.29 0.22
N TYR A 161 9.21 -6.18 -0.24
CA TYR A 161 10.00 -7.33 -0.63
C TYR A 161 10.33 -8.26 0.55
N GLU A 162 10.77 -7.72 1.68
CA GLU A 162 11.06 -8.53 2.87
C GLU A 162 9.80 -9.25 3.38
N ARG A 163 8.67 -8.56 3.40
CA ARG A 163 7.41 -9.09 3.96
C ARG A 163 6.68 -10.02 3.00
N GLU A 164 6.36 -9.57 1.79
CA GLU A 164 5.48 -10.31 0.88
C GLU A 164 6.24 -11.34 0.04
N ILE A 165 7.51 -11.06 -0.29
CA ILE A 165 8.29 -11.90 -1.20
C ILE A 165 9.15 -12.88 -0.41
N LEU A 166 9.94 -12.39 0.55
CA LEU A 166 10.80 -13.24 1.40
C LEU A 166 10.05 -13.87 2.59
N GLU A 167 8.84 -13.43 2.89
CA GLU A 167 8.04 -13.91 4.04
C GLU A 167 8.79 -13.78 5.38
N VAL A 168 9.66 -12.76 5.48
CA VAL A 168 10.35 -12.42 6.72
C VAL A 168 9.37 -11.64 7.58
N LYS A 169 9.05 -12.20 8.75
CA LYS A 169 8.27 -11.47 9.76
C LYS A 169 9.05 -10.23 10.20
N THR A 170 8.53 -9.05 9.86
CA THR A 170 9.16 -7.79 10.26
C THR A 170 8.87 -7.47 11.72
N ASN A 171 9.68 -6.61 12.35
CA ASN A 171 9.40 -6.12 13.70
C ASN A 171 8.06 -5.37 13.79
N ASP A 172 7.55 -4.85 12.68
CA ASP A 172 6.30 -4.09 12.65
C ASP A 172 5.06 -5.00 12.59
N GLU A 173 5.15 -6.22 12.10
CA GLU A 173 4.11 -7.24 12.28
C GLU A 173 3.99 -7.64 13.76
N LEU A 174 5.11 -7.81 14.46
CA LEU A 174 5.10 -8.03 15.91
C LEU A 174 4.41 -6.86 16.64
N LYS A 175 4.77 -5.61 16.30
CA LYS A 175 4.10 -4.42 16.87
C LYS A 175 2.63 -4.33 16.48
N THR A 176 2.25 -4.74 15.27
CA THR A 176 0.86 -4.70 14.79
C THR A 176 0.01 -5.77 15.47
N GLU A 177 0.54 -6.99 15.64
CA GLU A 177 -0.09 -8.04 16.44
C GLU A 177 -0.24 -7.61 17.89
N GLU A 178 0.80 -6.98 18.47
CA GLU A 178 0.75 -6.39 19.81
C GLU A 178 -0.30 -5.28 19.91
N LEU A 179 -0.34 -4.36 18.94
CA LEU A 179 -1.33 -3.28 18.87
C LEU A 179 -2.76 -3.84 18.77
N LEU A 180 -2.97 -4.84 17.91
CA LEU A 180 -4.27 -5.51 17.75
C LEU A 180 -4.66 -6.27 19.03
N LYS A 181 -3.69 -6.86 19.73
CA LYS A 181 -3.93 -7.50 21.03
C LYS A 181 -4.32 -6.48 22.10
N VAL A 182 -3.63 -5.34 22.16
CA VAL A 182 -3.98 -4.22 23.06
C VAL A 182 -5.36 -3.66 22.72
N ALA A 183 -5.67 -3.44 21.45
CA ALA A 183 -6.96 -2.94 20.99
C ALA A 183 -8.12 -3.89 21.34
N ARG A 184 -7.91 -5.22 21.17
CA ARG A 184 -8.88 -6.24 21.59
C ARG A 184 -9.09 -6.24 23.10
N SER A 185 -8.00 -6.18 23.88
CA SER A 185 -8.09 -6.10 25.35
C SER A 185 -8.88 -4.87 25.78
N LEU A 186 -8.53 -3.69 25.26
CA LEU A 186 -9.24 -2.45 25.54
C LEU A 186 -10.72 -2.52 25.17
N HIS A 187 -11.05 -3.13 24.03
CA HIS A 187 -12.44 -3.31 23.59
C HIS A 187 -13.25 -4.15 24.58
N GLU A 188 -12.67 -5.25 25.06
CA GLU A 188 -13.27 -6.12 26.08
C GLU A 188 -13.37 -5.41 27.44
N ASP A 189 -12.36 -4.64 27.84
CA ASP A 189 -12.38 -3.89 29.09
C ASP A 189 -13.47 -2.82 29.10
N LEU A 190 -13.62 -2.06 28.01
CA LEU A 190 -14.69 -1.06 27.84
C LEU A 190 -16.08 -1.72 27.87
N ARG A 191 -16.21 -2.96 27.39
CA ARG A 191 -17.45 -3.74 27.42
C ARG A 191 -17.75 -4.24 28.83
N ASN A 192 -16.78 -4.88 29.48
CA ASN A 192 -16.98 -5.63 30.73
C ASN A 192 -17.00 -4.72 31.96
N TYR A 193 -16.14 -3.71 32.02
CA TYR A 193 -16.02 -2.81 33.17
C TYR A 193 -16.78 -1.49 32.97
N GLY A 194 -16.82 -0.99 31.73
CA GLY A 194 -17.50 0.26 31.41
C GLY A 194 -19.00 0.10 31.14
N ASN A 195 -19.48 -1.11 30.84
CA ASN A 195 -20.82 -1.37 30.32
C ASN A 195 -21.24 -0.40 29.20
N LEU A 196 -20.27 0.00 28.37
CA LEU A 196 -20.44 1.03 27.35
C LEU A 196 -21.09 0.44 26.11
N GLU A 197 -22.12 1.11 25.59
CA GLU A 197 -22.66 0.82 24.27
C GLU A 197 -21.60 1.06 23.18
N ASP A 198 -21.60 0.24 22.13
CA ASP A 198 -20.59 0.30 21.05
C ASP A 198 -20.46 1.69 20.42
N LYS A 199 -21.55 2.47 20.38
CA LYS A 199 -21.58 3.84 19.86
C LYS A 199 -20.75 4.83 20.68
N ASN A 200 -20.54 4.57 21.97
CA ASN A 200 -19.82 5.46 22.89
C ASN A 200 -18.33 5.11 23.02
N LYS A 201 -17.91 3.91 22.60
CA LYS A 201 -16.51 3.45 22.70
C LYS A 201 -15.53 4.35 21.93
N PRO A 202 -15.78 4.73 20.65
CA PRO A 202 -14.86 5.60 19.92
C PRO A 202 -14.67 6.96 20.59
N LEU A 203 -15.73 7.50 21.18
CA LEU A 203 -15.71 8.77 21.88
C LEU A 203 -14.80 8.69 23.11
N ILE A 204 -14.98 7.70 23.98
CA ILE A 204 -14.13 7.52 25.17
C ILE A 204 -12.65 7.31 24.78
N VAL A 205 -12.38 6.48 23.77
CA VAL A 205 -11.02 6.27 23.26
C VAL A 205 -10.41 7.59 22.78
N SER A 206 -11.18 8.42 22.05
CA SER A 206 -10.70 9.74 21.62
C SER A 206 -10.37 10.66 22.80
N GLY A 207 -11.19 10.66 23.85
CA GLY A 207 -10.93 11.45 25.07
C GLY A 207 -9.66 11.02 25.78
N ILE A 208 -9.42 9.72 25.90
CA ILE A 208 -8.19 9.18 26.50
C ILE A 208 -6.96 9.59 25.67
N LEU A 209 -7.03 9.48 24.34
CA LEU A 209 -5.93 9.89 23.46
C LEU A 209 -5.62 11.39 23.57
N LEU A 210 -6.65 12.24 23.64
CA LEU A 210 -6.48 13.68 23.86
C LEU A 210 -5.83 13.96 25.22
N ALA A 211 -6.26 13.29 26.29
CA ALA A 211 -5.64 13.43 27.61
C ALA A 211 -4.17 12.97 27.62
N LEU A 212 -3.86 11.82 27.00
CA LEU A 212 -2.50 11.30 26.91
C LEU A 212 -1.57 12.24 26.14
N SER A 213 -2.06 12.97 25.14
CA SER A 213 -1.23 13.94 24.41
C SER A 213 -0.75 15.12 25.29
N GLU A 214 -1.45 15.43 26.40
CA GLU A 214 -1.00 16.45 27.35
C GLU A 214 0.19 15.98 28.23
N ILE A 215 0.60 14.71 28.16
CA ILE A 215 1.83 14.21 28.81
C ILE A 215 3.06 14.93 28.23
N GLU A 216 3.10 15.16 26.92
CA GLU A 216 4.20 15.89 26.25
C GLU A 216 4.37 17.31 26.80
N HIS A 217 3.28 17.87 27.35
CA HIS A 217 3.23 19.20 27.93
C HIS A 217 3.30 19.20 29.45
N LYS A 218 3.51 18.04 30.09
CA LYS A 218 3.54 17.85 31.55
C LYS A 218 2.27 18.32 32.26
N ASN A 219 1.15 18.34 31.55
CA ASN A 219 -0.16 18.70 32.07
C ASN A 219 -1.01 17.49 32.46
N PHE A 220 -0.56 16.29 32.09
CA PHE A 220 -1.16 15.02 32.48
C PHE A 220 -0.06 14.03 32.83
N ASP A 221 -0.28 13.22 33.88
CA ASP A 221 0.59 12.12 34.27
C ASP A 221 -0.29 10.91 34.61
N ILE A 222 0.04 9.76 34.03
CA ILE A 222 -0.70 8.51 34.26
C ILE A 222 -0.53 8.06 35.72
N SER A 223 0.62 8.37 36.34
CA SER A 223 0.89 8.02 37.74
C SER A 223 0.00 8.77 38.74
N ASP A 224 -0.66 9.86 38.32
CA ASP A 224 -1.63 10.58 39.14
C ASP A 224 -2.99 9.87 39.23
N LEU A 225 -3.25 8.83 38.43
CA LEU A 225 -4.52 8.09 38.41
C LEU A 225 -4.59 7.06 39.54
N ILE A 226 -4.72 7.55 40.78
CA ILE A 226 -4.62 6.77 42.03
C ILE A 226 -5.97 6.48 42.70
N GLY A 227 -7.10 6.81 42.07
CA GLY A 227 -8.43 6.62 42.66
C GLY A 227 -8.76 7.60 43.80
N ASP A 228 -8.21 8.82 43.75
CA ASP A 228 -8.52 9.87 44.74
C ASP A 228 -10.02 10.21 44.75
N LYS A 229 -10.60 10.40 45.94
CA LYS A 229 -12.04 10.61 46.10
C LYS A 229 -12.49 12.07 45.92
N ILE A 230 -11.57 13.02 46.04
CA ILE A 230 -11.84 14.47 45.93
C ILE A 230 -11.59 14.92 44.49
N ARG A 231 -10.38 14.69 43.98
CA ARG A 231 -10.00 14.91 42.58
C ARG A 231 -9.95 13.55 41.90
N THR A 232 -11.11 13.10 41.45
CA THR A 232 -11.27 11.79 40.81
C THR A 232 -10.45 11.66 39.54
N ASP A 233 -10.10 10.43 39.17
CA ASP A 233 -9.33 10.16 37.95
C ASP A 233 -10.07 10.62 36.69
N GLY A 234 -11.41 10.49 36.68
CA GLY A 234 -12.26 11.07 35.64
C GLY A 234 -12.10 12.59 35.54
N SER A 235 -12.05 13.32 36.67
CA SER A 235 -11.85 14.77 36.66
C SER A 235 -10.47 15.17 36.14
N LYS A 236 -9.43 14.37 36.42
CA LYS A 236 -8.07 14.59 35.91
C LYS A 236 -8.02 14.43 34.39
N ILE A 237 -8.61 13.36 33.88
CA ILE A 237 -8.69 13.06 32.44
C ILE A 237 -9.52 14.13 31.73
N TYR A 238 -10.69 14.47 32.26
CA TYR A 238 -11.56 15.52 31.68
C TYR A 238 -10.83 16.86 31.58
N LYS A 239 -10.06 17.22 32.62
CA LYS A 239 -9.27 18.45 32.63
C LYS A 239 -8.17 18.44 31.56
N ALA A 240 -7.48 17.31 31.38
CA ALA A 240 -6.47 17.17 30.33
C ALA A 240 -7.09 17.29 28.92
N ILE A 241 -8.28 16.73 28.69
CA ILE A 241 -9.02 16.90 27.43
C ILE A 241 -9.34 18.39 27.18
N GLU A 242 -9.81 19.09 28.21
CA GLU A 242 -10.11 20.53 28.12
C GLU A 242 -8.87 21.36 27.73
N ASP A 243 -7.74 21.09 28.38
CA ASP A 243 -6.50 21.80 28.14
C ASP A 243 -5.95 21.51 26.73
N ASN A 244 -6.09 20.26 26.26
CA ASN A 244 -5.73 19.88 24.90
C ASN A 244 -6.58 20.60 23.84
N LEU A 245 -7.91 20.63 24.02
CA LEU A 245 -8.81 21.31 23.08
C LEU A 245 -8.55 22.83 23.03
N LYS A 246 -8.15 23.44 24.16
CA LYS A 246 -7.70 24.84 24.20
C LYS A 246 -6.40 25.02 23.40
N ARG A 247 -5.44 24.13 23.58
CA ARG A 247 -4.14 24.16 22.88
C ARG A 247 -4.29 23.97 21.37
N ALA A 248 -5.22 23.10 20.95
CA ALA A 248 -5.57 22.89 19.55
C ALA A 248 -6.30 24.09 18.91
N ASN A 249 -6.48 25.21 19.63
CA ASN A 249 -7.15 26.43 19.16
C ASN A 249 -8.56 26.16 18.60
N VAL A 250 -9.29 25.22 19.20
CA VAL A 250 -10.66 24.92 18.80
C VAL A 250 -11.54 26.14 19.08
N SER A 251 -11.93 26.83 18.01
CA SER A 251 -12.75 28.04 18.04
C SER A 251 -14.01 27.87 17.17
N PRO A 252 -15.10 28.60 17.47
CA PRO A 252 -15.31 29.47 18.65
C PRO A 252 -15.51 28.64 19.94
N GLU A 253 -15.48 29.31 21.10
CA GLU A 253 -15.64 28.70 22.43
C GLU A 253 -16.86 27.76 22.52
N VAL A 254 -17.98 28.15 21.92
CA VAL A 254 -19.21 27.34 21.84
C VAL A 254 -18.99 25.98 21.16
N LYS A 255 -18.08 25.88 20.18
CA LYS A 255 -17.74 24.60 19.52
C LYS A 255 -16.92 23.71 20.45
N ARG A 256 -15.99 24.29 21.20
CA ARG A 256 -15.18 23.59 22.20
C ARG A 256 -16.06 23.03 23.31
N ASP A 257 -16.99 23.83 23.82
CA ASP A 257 -17.91 23.42 24.90
C ASP A 257 -18.84 22.30 24.44
N LYS A 258 -19.30 22.33 23.18
CA LYS A 258 -20.08 21.23 22.59
C LYS A 258 -19.30 19.91 22.51
N LEU A 259 -18.00 19.97 22.22
CA LEU A 259 -17.13 18.79 22.20
C LEU A 259 -16.85 18.28 23.62
N LEU A 260 -16.55 19.18 24.56
CA LEU A 260 -16.36 18.84 25.97
C LEU A 260 -17.59 18.18 26.59
N ASN A 261 -18.78 18.63 26.22
CA ASN A 261 -20.04 18.04 26.69
C ASN A 261 -20.27 16.61 26.18
N GLN A 262 -19.54 16.15 25.17
CA GLN A 262 -19.60 14.74 24.76
C GLN A 262 -18.91 13.82 25.79
N PHE A 263 -18.01 14.37 26.62
CA PHE A 263 -17.23 13.63 27.62
C PHE A 263 -17.76 13.77 29.05
N ASN A 264 -18.92 14.42 29.23
CA ASN A 264 -19.59 14.62 30.52
C ASN A 264 -20.52 13.45 30.88
#